data_AF-A0A5B7V9H6-F1
#
_entry.id   AF-A0A5B7V9H6-F1
#
_cell.length_a   1.000
_cell.length_b   1.000
_cell.length_c   1.000
_cell.angle_alpha   90.00
_cell.angle_beta   90.00
_cell.angle_gamma   90.00
#
_symmetry.space_group_name_H-M   'P 1'
#
loop_
_entity.id
_entity.type
_entity.pdbx_description
1 polymer ?
#
loop_
_entity_poly.entity_id
_entity_poly.type
_entity_poly.pdbx_seq_one_letter_code
_entity_poly.pdbx_strand_id
1 'polypeptide(L)'
;MQKALPEALANKIDGLPLVYEELAKSYRIAKSTRRGVKPTRKRNIRLHQEVVQRLNHQLVSDKRMLGLTDLKSSQYVDAAITLAQGVSVSDLIRAADEFRDSHLGEKDVLASPNHYSISLGNYAWLDHMVDELLLANTTGLHGHMINVIIKAYLDQFEGPQKG
;
A
#
# COMPACT_ATOMS: atom_id res chain seq x y z
N MET A 1 -4.03 -23.01 3.81
CA MET A 1 -3.53 -23.27 2.45
C MET A 1 -3.57 -21.98 1.63
N GLN A 2 -2.45 -21.29 1.50
CA GLN A 2 -2.31 -20.23 0.50
C GLN A 2 -2.40 -20.92 -0.87
N LYS A 3 -3.42 -20.60 -1.68
CA LYS A 3 -3.46 -21.07 -3.07
C LYS A 3 -2.18 -20.55 -3.77
N ALA A 4 -1.65 -21.24 -4.77
CA ALA A 4 -0.56 -20.69 -5.57
C ALA A 4 -1.03 -19.47 -6.40
N LEU A 5 -0.10 -18.64 -6.87
CA LEU A 5 -0.39 -17.62 -7.89
C LEU A 5 -0.76 -18.32 -9.22
N PRO A 6 -1.64 -17.74 -10.06
CA PRO A 6 -1.89 -18.27 -11.39
C PRO A 6 -0.58 -18.35 -12.18
N GLU A 7 -0.34 -19.46 -12.88
CA GLU A 7 0.93 -19.75 -13.57
C GLU A 7 1.35 -18.65 -14.55
N ALA A 8 0.41 -18.12 -15.33
CA ALA A 8 0.67 -17.01 -16.25
C ALA A 8 1.08 -15.69 -15.55
N LEU A 9 0.65 -15.47 -14.31
CA LEU A 9 1.07 -14.31 -13.51
C LEU A 9 2.40 -14.60 -12.80
N ALA A 10 2.59 -15.82 -12.29
CA ALA A 10 3.83 -16.26 -11.69
C ALA A 10 5.00 -16.14 -12.68
N ASN A 11 4.83 -16.59 -13.93
CA ASN A 11 5.85 -16.48 -14.97
C ASN A 11 6.16 -15.03 -15.37
N LYS A 12 5.20 -14.11 -15.23
CA LYS A 12 5.39 -12.68 -15.55
C LYS A 12 6.12 -11.91 -14.46
N ILE A 13 6.04 -12.39 -13.22
CA ILE A 13 6.69 -11.75 -12.08
C ILE A 13 7.98 -12.48 -11.66
N ASP A 14 8.27 -13.63 -12.28
CA ASP A 14 9.53 -14.34 -12.08
C ASP A 14 10.72 -13.44 -12.45
N GLY A 15 11.69 -13.35 -11.54
CA GLY A 15 12.83 -12.42 -11.66
C GLY A 15 12.53 -10.94 -11.39
N LEU A 16 11.29 -10.55 -11.05
CA LEU A 16 10.97 -9.19 -10.63
C LEU A 16 11.19 -8.99 -9.10
N PRO A 17 11.32 -7.74 -8.62
CA PRO A 17 11.42 -7.45 -7.19
C PRO A 17 10.27 -8.04 -6.37
N LEU A 18 10.54 -8.39 -5.10
CA LEU A 18 9.59 -8.99 -4.15
C LEU A 18 8.24 -8.23 -4.07
N VAL A 19 8.25 -6.91 -4.29
CA VAL A 19 7.02 -6.10 -4.34
C VAL A 19 6.01 -6.58 -5.37
N TYR A 20 6.45 -7.14 -6.51
CA TYR A 20 5.54 -7.71 -7.50
C TYR A 20 4.85 -8.99 -7.02
N GLU A 21 5.51 -9.79 -6.17
CA GLU A 21 4.87 -10.96 -5.56
C GLU A 21 3.73 -10.54 -4.63
N GLU A 22 3.94 -9.52 -3.81
CA GLU A 22 2.91 -9.06 -2.88
C GLU A 22 1.77 -8.33 -3.60
N LEU A 23 2.08 -7.58 -4.67
CA LEU A 23 1.08 -7.03 -5.58
C LEU A 23 0.21 -8.13 -6.19
N ALA A 24 0.81 -9.21 -6.68
CA ALA A 24 0.13 -10.34 -7.28
C ALA A 24 -0.77 -11.09 -6.26
N LYS A 25 -0.30 -11.26 -5.02
CA LYS A 25 -1.10 -11.83 -3.93
C LYS A 25 -2.32 -10.95 -3.62
N SER A 26 -2.12 -9.65 -3.48
CA SER A 26 -3.17 -8.66 -3.19
C SER A 26 -4.21 -8.61 -4.31
N TYR A 27 -3.77 -8.62 -5.57
CA TYR A 27 -4.64 -8.71 -6.75
C TYR A 27 -5.53 -9.95 -6.71
N ARG A 28 -4.95 -11.11 -6.42
CA ARG A 28 -5.70 -12.36 -6.36
C ARG A 28 -6.68 -12.41 -5.18
N ILE A 29 -6.31 -11.88 -4.01
CA ILE A 29 -7.22 -11.78 -2.87
C ILE A 29 -8.44 -10.95 -3.26
N ALA A 30 -8.24 -9.79 -3.89
CA ALA A 30 -9.32 -8.92 -4.35
C ALA A 30 -10.24 -9.60 -5.39
N LYS A 31 -9.71 -10.56 -6.17
CA LYS A 31 -10.47 -11.37 -7.13
C LYS A 31 -11.19 -12.57 -6.51
N SER A 32 -10.79 -13.00 -5.33
CA SER A 32 -11.28 -14.24 -4.72
C SER A 32 -12.62 -14.03 -4.01
N THR A 33 -13.73 -14.32 -4.68
CA THR A 33 -15.05 -14.33 -4.01
C THR A 33 -15.33 -15.73 -3.47
N ARG A 34 -15.35 -15.91 -2.14
CA ARG A 34 -15.81 -17.17 -1.50
C ARG A 34 -17.19 -16.96 -0.90
N ARG A 35 -18.17 -17.76 -1.35
CA ARG A 35 -19.54 -17.92 -0.80
C ARG A 35 -20.01 -16.74 0.09
N GLY A 36 -20.31 -15.60 -0.54
CA GLY A 36 -20.90 -14.44 0.14
C GLY A 36 -19.99 -13.60 1.04
N VAL A 37 -18.77 -14.05 1.34
CA VAL A 37 -17.79 -13.29 2.14
C VAL A 37 -16.90 -12.47 1.21
N LYS A 38 -16.93 -11.15 1.38
CA LYS A 38 -16.00 -10.25 0.68
C LYS A 38 -14.63 -10.35 1.36
N PRO A 39 -13.56 -10.72 0.64
CA PRO A 39 -12.21 -10.85 1.21
C PRO A 39 -11.58 -9.49 1.58
N THR A 40 -12.18 -8.40 1.10
CA THR A 40 -11.69 -7.04 1.27
C THR A 40 -12.80 -6.12 1.79
N ARG A 41 -12.43 -5.13 2.60
CA ARG A 41 -13.31 -4.05 3.07
C ARG A 41 -12.80 -2.70 2.56
N LYS A 42 -13.72 -1.77 2.28
CA LYS A 42 -13.35 -0.40 1.91
C LYS A 42 -12.85 0.36 3.14
N ARG A 43 -11.71 1.03 3.02
CA ARG A 43 -11.22 2.01 3.99
C ARG A 43 -11.04 3.35 3.30
N ASN A 44 -11.45 4.42 3.98
CA ASN A 44 -11.18 5.77 3.53
C ASN A 44 -9.74 6.13 3.92
N ILE A 45 -8.90 6.39 2.92
CA ILE A 45 -7.49 6.74 3.11
C ILE A 45 -7.23 8.02 2.32
N ARG A 46 -6.58 8.98 2.98
CA ARG A 46 -6.15 10.23 2.36
C ARG A 46 -4.65 10.14 2.08
N LEU A 47 -4.30 10.17 0.80
CA LEU A 47 -2.91 10.16 0.37
C LEU A 47 -2.45 11.57 0.03
N HIS A 48 -1.16 11.81 0.25
CA HIS A 48 -0.44 12.97 -0.22
C HIS A 48 -0.45 13.02 -1.74
N GLN A 49 -0.51 14.21 -2.32
CA GLN A 49 -0.63 14.37 -3.76
C GLN A 49 0.54 13.71 -4.52
N GLU A 50 1.77 13.83 -3.99
CA GLU A 50 2.96 13.18 -4.57
C GLU A 50 2.79 11.65 -4.63
N VAL A 51 2.25 11.05 -3.56
CA VAL A 51 2.09 9.60 -3.43
C VAL A 51 1.01 9.13 -4.40
N VAL A 52 -0.07 9.89 -4.57
CA VAL A 52 -1.12 9.60 -5.55
C VAL A 52 -0.58 9.64 -6.98
N GLN A 53 0.20 10.66 -7.32
CA GLN A 53 0.78 10.79 -8.66
C GLN A 53 1.70 9.61 -8.98
N ARG A 54 2.63 9.28 -8.06
CA ARG A 54 3.54 8.14 -8.22
C ARG A 54 2.79 6.82 -8.33
N LEU A 55 1.79 6.61 -7.47
CA LEU A 55 0.94 5.42 -7.51
C LEU A 55 0.22 5.28 -8.85
N ASN A 56 -0.32 6.36 -9.40
CA ASN A 56 -1.02 6.34 -10.68
C ASN A 56 -0.06 6.07 -11.84
N HIS A 57 1.15 6.67 -11.83
CA HIS A 57 2.17 6.39 -12.84
C HIS A 57 2.58 4.92 -12.82
N GLN A 58 2.90 4.37 -11.64
CA GLN A 58 3.27 2.97 -11.48
C GLN A 58 2.12 2.05 -11.93
N LEU A 59 0.89 2.33 -11.51
CA LEU A 59 -0.30 1.57 -11.91
C LEU A 59 -0.46 1.52 -13.43
N VAL A 60 -0.31 2.65 -14.13
CA VAL A 60 -0.44 2.68 -15.60
C VAL A 60 0.68 1.87 -16.26
N SER A 61 1.91 1.98 -15.75
CA SER A 61 3.06 1.21 -16.23
C SER A 61 2.81 -0.30 -16.09
N ASP A 62 2.47 -0.75 -14.89
CA ASP A 62 2.28 -2.17 -14.57
C ASP A 62 1.07 -2.78 -15.26
N LYS A 63 -0.01 -2.02 -15.48
CA LYS A 63 -1.14 -2.48 -16.32
C LYS A 63 -0.67 -2.90 -17.70
N ARG A 64 0.23 -2.13 -18.31
CA ARG A 64 0.78 -2.40 -19.64
C ARG A 64 1.76 -3.57 -19.59
N MET A 65 2.70 -3.52 -18.65
CA MET A 65 3.74 -4.55 -18.50
C MET A 65 3.16 -5.94 -18.17
N LEU A 66 2.24 -6.01 -17.21
CA LEU A 66 1.65 -7.27 -16.74
C LEU A 66 0.42 -7.69 -17.56
N GLY A 67 -0.15 -6.81 -18.37
CA GLY A 67 -1.40 -7.04 -19.11
C GLY A 67 -2.63 -7.20 -18.21
N LEU A 68 -2.64 -6.57 -17.02
CA LEU A 68 -3.71 -6.66 -16.03
C LEU A 68 -4.60 -5.42 -16.09
N THR A 69 -5.52 -5.35 -17.05
CA THR A 69 -6.35 -4.15 -17.31
C THR A 69 -7.20 -3.71 -16.11
N ASP A 70 -7.56 -4.64 -15.25
CA ASP A 70 -8.41 -4.47 -14.07
C ASP A 70 -7.63 -4.30 -12.75
N LEU A 71 -6.31 -4.18 -12.80
CA LEU A 71 -5.48 -3.78 -11.67
C LEU A 71 -5.93 -2.39 -11.17
N LYS A 72 -5.95 -2.19 -9.84
CA LYS A 72 -6.37 -0.93 -9.21
C LYS A 72 -5.37 -0.49 -8.16
N SER A 73 -5.39 0.80 -7.85
CA SER A 73 -4.62 1.39 -6.76
C SER A 73 -4.84 0.69 -5.41
N SER A 74 -6.02 0.12 -5.17
CA SER A 74 -6.30 -0.68 -3.97
C SER A 74 -5.35 -1.86 -3.78
N GLN A 75 -4.88 -2.51 -4.86
CA GLN A 75 -3.95 -3.63 -4.74
C GLN A 75 -2.55 -3.18 -4.27
N TYR A 76 -2.10 -1.99 -4.68
CA TYR A 76 -0.84 -1.43 -4.21
C TYR A 76 -0.92 -1.02 -2.75
N VAL A 77 -2.02 -0.36 -2.37
CA VAL A 77 -2.24 0.03 -0.97
C VAL A 77 -2.29 -1.20 -0.08
N ASP A 78 -3.02 -2.25 -0.49
CA ASP A 78 -3.09 -3.49 0.26
C ASP A 78 -1.71 -4.18 0.37
N ALA A 79 -0.99 -4.31 -0.74
CA ALA A 79 0.34 -4.93 -0.75
C ALA A 79 1.36 -4.15 0.11
N ALA A 80 1.35 -2.82 0.03
CA ALA A 80 2.22 -1.96 0.83
C ALA A 80 1.97 -2.16 2.33
N ILE A 81 0.69 -2.19 2.75
CA ILE A 81 0.34 -2.44 4.16
C ILE A 81 0.82 -3.82 4.60
N THR A 82 0.65 -4.86 3.77
CA THR A 82 1.10 -6.21 4.11
C THR A 82 2.61 -6.24 4.38
N LEU A 83 3.42 -5.61 3.54
CA LEU A 83 4.88 -5.57 3.72
C LEU A 83 5.30 -4.75 4.95
N ALA A 84 4.54 -3.70 5.29
CA ALA A 84 4.82 -2.86 6.44
C ALA A 84 4.57 -3.55 7.79
N GLN A 85 3.80 -4.63 7.85
CA GLN A 85 3.49 -5.31 9.12
C GLN A 85 4.72 -5.89 9.83
N GLY A 86 5.84 -6.09 9.11
CA GLY A 86 7.11 -6.53 9.68
C GLY A 86 7.97 -5.40 10.26
N VAL A 87 7.57 -4.14 10.08
CA VAL A 87 8.33 -2.95 10.52
C VAL A 87 7.93 -2.60 11.95
N SER A 88 8.90 -2.17 12.77
CA SER A 88 8.63 -1.77 14.15
C SER A 88 7.73 -0.53 14.21
N VAL A 89 6.85 -0.47 15.21
CA VAL A 89 5.97 0.69 15.44
C VAL A 89 6.79 1.97 15.59
N SER A 90 7.89 1.92 16.34
CA SER A 90 8.77 3.08 16.54
C SER A 90 9.40 3.59 15.25
N ASP A 91 9.82 2.70 14.34
CA ASP A 91 10.34 3.12 13.03
C ASP A 91 9.26 3.73 12.15
N LEU A 92 8.06 3.16 12.16
CA LEU A 92 6.91 3.71 11.44
C LEU A 92 6.53 5.10 11.95
N ILE A 93 6.55 5.31 13.28
CA ILE A 93 6.32 6.62 13.90
C ILE A 93 7.37 7.61 13.44
N ARG A 94 8.65 7.26 13.56
CA ARG A 94 9.76 8.15 13.15
C ARG A 94 9.63 8.57 11.69
N ALA A 95 9.43 7.60 10.80
CA ALA A 95 9.31 7.90 9.37
C ALA A 95 8.04 8.73 9.06
N ALA A 96 6.92 8.48 9.75
CA ALA A 96 5.71 9.29 9.62
C ALA A 96 5.91 10.74 10.08
N ASP A 97 6.68 10.95 11.15
CA ASP A 97 7.02 12.26 11.68
C ASP A 97 7.93 13.03 10.69
N GLU A 98 8.98 12.38 10.19
CA GLU A 98 9.86 12.92 9.14
C GLU A 98 9.08 13.31 7.87
N PHE A 99 8.15 12.45 7.44
CA PHE A 99 7.29 12.72 6.29
C PHE A 99 6.32 13.89 6.56
N ARG A 100 5.77 14.00 7.77
CA ARG A 100 4.95 15.16 8.13
C ARG A 100 5.79 16.43 8.02
N ASP A 101 6.98 16.42 8.59
CA ASP A 101 7.84 17.59 8.71
C ASP A 101 8.37 18.06 7.34
N SER A 102 8.71 17.13 6.44
CA SER A 102 9.15 17.48 5.08
C SER A 102 8.07 18.14 4.23
N HIS A 103 6.79 17.99 4.60
CA HIS A 103 5.64 18.54 3.89
C HIS A 103 4.93 19.65 4.68
N LEU A 104 5.54 20.16 5.76
CA LEU A 104 5.02 21.29 6.51
C LEU A 104 5.01 22.55 5.63
N GLY A 105 3.83 23.16 5.49
CA GLY A 105 3.68 24.46 4.82
C GLY A 105 3.39 24.39 3.31
N GLU A 106 3.28 23.20 2.73
CA GLU A 106 2.77 23.06 1.37
C GLU A 106 1.30 23.53 1.29
N LYS A 107 0.92 24.19 0.18
CA LYS A 107 -0.47 24.53 -0.16
C LYS A 107 -0.90 23.57 -1.27
N ASP A 108 -2.07 22.92 -1.13
CA ASP A 108 -2.61 21.87 -2.02
C ASP A 108 -2.04 20.45 -1.89
N VAL A 109 -1.94 19.97 -0.65
CA VAL A 109 -1.05 18.86 -0.22
C VAL A 109 -1.72 17.48 -0.19
N LEU A 110 -3.05 17.45 -0.04
CA LEU A 110 -3.78 16.22 0.19
C LEU A 110 -4.78 15.98 -0.93
N ALA A 111 -4.65 14.85 -1.61
CA ALA A 111 -5.65 14.40 -2.56
C ALA A 111 -6.99 14.18 -1.85
N SER A 112 -8.09 14.30 -2.60
CA SER A 112 -9.41 13.94 -2.10
C SER A 112 -9.39 12.53 -1.50
N PRO A 113 -9.97 12.32 -0.31
CA PRO A 113 -10.01 11.00 0.32
C PRO A 113 -10.59 9.96 -0.64
N ASN A 114 -9.95 8.81 -0.75
CA ASN A 114 -10.37 7.75 -1.66
C ASN A 114 -10.65 6.46 -0.90
N HIS A 115 -11.55 5.64 -1.44
CA HIS A 115 -11.92 4.37 -0.85
C HIS A 115 -11.11 3.24 -1.47
N TYR A 116 -10.17 2.71 -0.70
CA TYR A 116 -9.36 1.57 -1.11
C TYR A 116 -9.95 0.27 -0.55
N SER A 117 -10.08 -0.75 -1.40
CA SER A 117 -10.45 -2.10 -0.97
C SER A 117 -9.21 -2.81 -0.43
N ILE A 118 -9.11 -2.97 0.88
CA ILE A 118 -7.99 -3.63 1.57
C ILE A 118 -8.44 -4.96 2.17
N SER A 119 -7.53 -5.92 2.28
CA SER A 119 -7.77 -7.22 2.90
C SER A 119 -8.22 -7.05 4.36
N LEU A 120 -9.01 -7.99 4.87
CA LEU A 120 -9.51 -7.91 6.26
C LEU A 120 -8.39 -7.88 7.30
N GLY A 121 -7.29 -8.59 7.04
CA GLY A 121 -6.11 -8.56 7.90
C GLY A 121 -5.46 -7.17 7.95
N ASN A 122 -5.23 -6.56 6.79
CA ASN A 122 -4.69 -5.20 6.71
C ASN A 122 -5.64 -4.15 7.30
N TYR A 123 -6.96 -4.35 7.15
CA TYR A 123 -7.95 -3.49 7.77
C TYR A 123 -7.82 -3.51 9.30
N ALA A 124 -7.78 -4.70 9.90
CA ALA A 124 -7.65 -4.86 11.35
C ALA A 124 -6.28 -4.36 11.86
N TRP A 125 -5.20 -4.62 11.12
CA TRP A 125 -3.89 -4.10 11.45
C TRP A 125 -3.85 -2.56 11.46
N LEU A 126 -4.47 -1.91 10.46
CA LEU A 126 -4.56 -0.45 10.45
C LEU A 126 -5.39 0.11 11.62
N ASP A 127 -6.38 -0.61 12.12
CA ASP A 127 -7.12 -0.22 13.33
C ASP A 127 -6.24 -0.37 14.57
N HIS A 128 -5.54 -1.49 14.70
CA HIS A 128 -4.56 -1.70 15.78
C HIS A 128 -3.48 -0.62 15.80
N MET A 129 -2.99 -0.19 14.64
CA MET A 129 -2.00 0.90 14.57
C MET A 129 -2.56 2.25 15.04
N VAL A 130 -3.86 2.49 14.99
CA VAL A 130 -4.44 3.70 15.61
C VAL A 130 -4.27 3.62 17.13
N ASP A 131 -4.51 2.46 17.71
CA ASP A 131 -4.37 2.23 19.15
C ASP A 131 -2.90 2.33 19.59
N GLU A 132 -1.97 1.74 18.83
CA GLU A 132 -0.51 1.85 19.08
C GLU A 132 -0.04 3.31 19.05
N LEU A 133 -0.50 4.10 18.07
CA LEU A 133 -0.16 5.52 17.98
C LEU A 133 -0.75 6.34 19.14
N LEU A 134 -1.91 5.93 19.66
CA LEU A 134 -2.51 6.54 20.84
C LEU A 134 -1.68 6.22 22.09
N LEU A 135 -1.26 4.97 22.28
CA LEU A 135 -0.41 4.54 23.38
C LEU A 135 0.96 5.23 23.35
N ALA A 136 1.51 5.48 22.16
CA ALA A 136 2.75 6.22 21.97
C ALA A 136 2.62 7.74 22.11
N ASN A 137 1.40 8.26 22.38
CA ASN A 137 1.10 9.69 22.44
C ASN A 137 1.44 10.46 21.14
N THR A 138 1.29 9.80 19.99
CA THR A 138 1.57 10.34 18.64
C THR A 138 0.31 10.41 17.79
N THR A 139 -0.78 10.89 18.39
CA THR A 139 -2.07 11.02 17.71
C THR A 139 -1.97 11.97 16.51
N GLY A 140 -2.50 11.56 15.36
CA GLY A 140 -2.48 12.35 14.12
C GLY A 140 -1.46 11.88 13.07
N LEU A 141 -0.52 11.01 13.43
CA LEU A 141 0.46 10.47 12.47
C LEU A 141 -0.09 9.34 11.59
N HIS A 142 -1.28 8.79 11.88
CA HIS A 142 -1.80 7.61 11.16
C HIS A 142 -1.89 7.83 9.63
N GLY A 143 -2.35 9.01 9.20
CA GLY A 143 -2.41 9.34 7.78
C GLY A 143 -1.02 9.46 7.14
N HIS A 144 -0.07 10.08 7.84
CA HIS A 144 1.32 10.21 7.37
C HIS A 144 2.02 8.86 7.30
N MET A 145 1.82 8.01 8.31
CA MET A 145 2.32 6.64 8.34
C MET A 145 1.85 5.84 7.13
N ILE A 146 0.56 5.89 6.76
CA ILE A 146 0.06 5.21 5.56
C ILE A 146 0.75 5.76 4.29
N ASN A 147 0.99 7.07 4.21
CA ASN A 147 1.69 7.67 3.07
C ASN A 147 3.13 7.18 2.96
N VAL A 148 3.85 7.13 4.08
CA VAL A 148 5.22 6.59 4.13
C VAL A 148 5.27 5.14 3.70
N ILE A 149 4.34 4.31 4.20
CA ILE A 149 4.25 2.89 3.83
C ILE A 149 4.09 2.73 2.32
N ILE A 150 3.18 3.50 1.72
CA ILE A 150 2.92 3.42 0.27
C ILE A 150 4.09 4.01 -0.51
N LYS A 151 4.68 5.12 -0.07
CA LYS A 151 5.85 5.72 -0.71
C LYS A 151 7.03 4.75 -0.71
N ALA A 152 7.37 4.15 0.43
CA ALA A 152 8.45 3.17 0.56
C ALA A 152 8.19 1.91 -0.26
N TYR A 153 6.93 1.51 -0.42
CA TYR A 153 6.56 0.44 -1.33
C TYR A 153 6.80 0.81 -2.80
N LEU A 154 6.42 2.03 -3.20
CA LEU A 154 6.65 2.53 -4.56
C LEU A 154 8.14 2.71 -4.89
N ASP A 155 8.96 3.16 -3.92
CA ASP A 155 10.41 3.32 -4.06
C ASP A 155 11.11 2.00 -4.46
N GLN A 156 10.55 0.85 -4.08
CA GLN A 156 11.10 -0.46 -4.42
C GLN A 156 10.91 -0.86 -5.90
N PHE A 157 10.00 -0.21 -6.63
CA PHE A 157 9.81 -0.46 -8.08
C PHE A 157 10.87 0.26 -8.92
N GLU A 158 11.43 1.35 -8.42
CA GLU A 158 12.41 2.18 -9.13
C GLU A 158 13.84 1.62 -9.03
N GLY A 159 14.05 0.55 -8.24
CA GLY A 159 15.36 0.01 -7.91
C GLY A 159 16.16 0.94 -6.99
N PRO A 160 17.36 0.55 -6.52
CA PRO A 160 18.19 1.48 -5.77
C PRO A 160 18.53 2.66 -6.69
N GLN A 161 18.02 3.85 -6.37
CA GLN A 161 18.46 5.06 -7.03
C GLN A 161 19.97 5.16 -6.82
N LYS A 162 20.74 4.96 -7.89
CA LYS A 162 22.17 5.24 -7.88
C LYS A 162 22.31 6.72 -7.61
N GLY A 163 22.81 7.05 -6.41
CA GLY A 163 23.31 8.39 -6.09
C GLY A 163 24.44 8.81 -7.02
#